data_AF-A0A7X6Y3S6-F1
#
_entry.id   AF-A0A7X6Y3S6-F1
#
_cell.length_a   1.000
_cell.length_b   1.000
_cell.length_c   1.000
_cell.angle_alpha   90.00
_cell.angle_beta   90.00
_cell.angle_gamma   90.00
#
_symmetry.space_group_name_H-M   'P 1'
#
loop_
_entity.id
_entity.type
_entity.pdbx_description
1 polymer ?
#
loop_
_entity_poly.entity_id
_entity_poly.type
_entity_poly.pdbx_seq_one_letter_code
_entity_poly.pdbx_strand_id
1 'polypeptide(L)'
;MEITSTRLKNNLGEYLKLAAKEDIIITKNGKRIAKLVACNGHDEGECNECSEHNEHNKCNKYNEHPGPGYADSNHNQYDGSEGGSLITKENMAAYGFDRRKVTYEEFLEITANSEERYEYIDGEIYLLASPKTIHQRTLLEMAGVFYNWFKGKKCTPMFAPYDIKLNRSEFNKNVVQPDLMVICDLEEKLDENDYYTGVPALMVEITSASTKSKDYVKKLDMYMSCGVGEYWIVDTEAKETHVFCFKDKNIHLNKTYSFNDEIKSFYFEGLSVSLREFFTP
;
A
#
# COMPACT_ATOMS: atom_id res chain seq x y z
N MET A 1 -17.94 14.33 -16.78
CA MET A 1 -18.87 13.18 -16.52
C MET A 1 -19.21 12.99 -15.03
N GLU A 2 -20.34 12.38 -14.65
CA GLU A 2 -20.62 11.88 -13.28
C GLU A 2 -20.49 10.36 -13.17
N ILE A 3 -19.77 9.87 -12.16
CA ILE A 3 -19.60 8.42 -11.89
C ILE A 3 -19.80 8.13 -10.40
N THR A 4 -20.12 6.88 -10.06
CA THR A 4 -20.20 6.46 -8.66
C THR A 4 -18.80 6.15 -8.10
N SER A 5 -18.61 6.31 -6.80
CA SER A 5 -17.37 5.92 -6.10
C SER A 5 -17.02 4.46 -6.34
N THR A 6 -18.02 3.59 -6.52
CA THR A 6 -17.83 2.18 -6.85
C THR A 6 -17.30 1.98 -8.27
N ARG A 7 -17.84 2.71 -9.26
CA ARG A 7 -17.33 2.65 -10.64
C ARG A 7 -15.90 3.16 -10.70
N LEU A 8 -15.60 4.26 -10.01
CA LEU A 8 -14.24 4.78 -9.90
C LEU A 8 -13.29 3.73 -9.33
N LYS A 9 -13.64 3.12 -8.18
CA LYS A 9 -12.82 2.12 -7.51
C LYS A 9 -12.45 0.94 -8.43
N ASN A 10 -13.42 0.47 -9.22
CA ASN A 10 -13.24 -0.72 -10.05
C ASN A 10 -12.53 -0.42 -11.39
N ASN A 11 -12.57 0.82 -11.87
CA ASN A 11 -12.04 1.20 -13.19
C ASN A 11 -11.14 2.46 -13.10
N LEU A 12 -10.36 2.58 -12.02
CA LEU A 12 -9.62 3.80 -11.72
C LEU A 12 -8.70 4.21 -12.87
N GLY A 13 -7.97 3.28 -13.47
CA GLY A 13 -7.06 3.56 -14.59
C GLY A 13 -7.77 4.14 -15.83
N GLU A 14 -8.98 3.69 -16.14
CA GLU A 14 -9.80 4.26 -17.22
C GLU A 14 -10.19 5.70 -16.90
N TYR A 15 -10.65 5.95 -15.68
CA TYR A 15 -11.09 7.28 -15.26
C TYR A 15 -9.92 8.26 -15.07
N LEU A 16 -8.72 7.81 -14.70
CA LEU A 16 -7.54 8.67 -14.71
C LEU A 16 -7.19 9.13 -16.14
N LYS A 17 -7.31 8.25 -17.15
CA LYS A 17 -7.12 8.62 -18.56
C LYS A 17 -8.18 9.60 -19.05
N LEU A 18 -9.44 9.44 -18.62
CA LEU A 18 -10.53 10.35 -18.95
C LEU A 18 -10.40 11.70 -18.24
N ALA A 19 -9.92 11.71 -16.99
CA ALA A 19 -9.70 12.91 -16.20
C ALA A 19 -8.68 13.88 -16.84
N ALA A 20 -7.78 13.36 -17.67
CA ALA A 20 -6.85 14.16 -18.48
C ALA A 20 -7.54 14.97 -19.59
N LYS A 21 -8.79 14.64 -19.95
CA LYS A 21 -9.54 15.27 -21.04
C LYS A 21 -10.77 16.02 -20.56
N GLU A 22 -11.41 15.54 -19.51
CA GLU A 22 -12.59 16.16 -18.91
C GLU A 22 -12.64 15.96 -17.40
N ASP A 23 -13.29 16.88 -16.71
CA ASP A 23 -13.52 16.73 -15.28
C ASP A 23 -14.51 15.58 -14.98
N ILE A 24 -14.18 14.79 -13.96
CA ILE A 24 -15.01 13.68 -13.52
C ILE A 24 -15.50 13.92 -12.09
N ILE A 25 -16.81 14.02 -11.93
CA ILE A 25 -17.45 14.20 -10.63
C ILE A 25 -17.78 12.81 -10.05
N ILE A 26 -17.32 12.57 -8.83
CA ILE A 26 -17.52 11.32 -8.11
C ILE A 26 -18.69 11.46 -7.16
N THR A 27 -19.62 10.52 -7.22
CA THR A 27 -20.83 10.50 -6.39
C THR A 27 -20.86 9.28 -5.45
N LYS A 28 -21.41 9.44 -4.25
CA LYS A 28 -21.72 8.35 -3.33
C LYS A 28 -23.15 8.54 -2.82
N ASN A 29 -24.00 7.54 -3.00
CA ASN A 29 -25.43 7.61 -2.68
C ASN A 29 -26.13 8.83 -3.30
N GLY A 30 -25.79 9.15 -4.55
CA GLY A 30 -26.36 10.30 -5.29
C GLY A 30 -25.81 11.68 -4.87
N LYS A 31 -24.93 11.77 -3.87
CA LYS A 31 -24.27 13.03 -3.47
C LYS A 31 -22.89 13.14 -4.13
N ARG A 32 -22.57 14.33 -4.68
CA ARG A 32 -21.21 14.65 -5.17
C ARG A 32 -20.25 14.73 -3.99
N ILE A 33 -19.16 13.97 -4.02
CA ILE A 33 -18.20 13.85 -2.91
C ILE A 33 -16.78 14.26 -3.29
N ALA A 34 -16.44 14.21 -4.58
CA ALA A 34 -15.11 14.57 -5.07
C ALA A 34 -15.16 14.88 -6.57
N LYS A 35 -14.08 15.47 -7.08
CA LYS A 35 -13.88 15.78 -8.49
C LYS A 35 -12.45 15.39 -8.88
N LEU A 36 -12.29 14.59 -9.93
CA LEU A 36 -11.00 14.33 -10.57
C LEU A 36 -10.83 15.35 -11.69
N VAL A 37 -9.69 16.01 -11.67
CA VAL A 37 -9.29 17.04 -12.64
C VAL A 37 -7.87 16.76 -13.10
N ALA A 38 -7.52 17.16 -14.32
CA ALA A 38 -6.15 17.15 -14.78
C ALA A 38 -5.36 18.24 -14.05
N CYS A 39 -4.21 17.90 -13.46
CA CYS A 39 -3.28 18.90 -12.97
C CYS A 39 -2.51 19.50 -14.16
N ASN A 40 -2.91 20.68 -14.62
CA ASN A 40 -2.14 21.45 -15.59
C ASN A 40 -1.08 22.22 -14.81
N GLY A 41 0.20 22.00 -15.12
CA GLY A 41 1.36 22.54 -14.38
C GLY A 41 1.60 24.05 -14.49
N HIS A 42 0.54 24.86 -14.50
CA HIS A 42 0.60 26.31 -14.39
C HIS A 42 -0.68 26.79 -13.70
N ASP A 43 -0.67 26.86 -12.38
CA ASP A 43 -1.48 27.80 -11.59
C ASP A 43 -0.85 27.90 -10.18
N GLU A 44 -0.07 28.95 -9.98
CA GLU A 44 0.20 29.51 -8.66
C GLU A 44 -1.04 30.33 -8.25
N GLY A 45 -1.66 29.99 -7.11
CA GLY A 45 -2.79 30.70 -6.47
C GLY A 45 -4.16 30.02 -6.72
N GLU A 46 -5.06 29.81 -5.77
CA GLU A 46 -5.27 30.35 -4.43
C GLU A 46 -5.94 29.26 -3.55
N CYS A 47 -5.33 28.91 -2.42
CA CYS A 47 -6.07 28.43 -1.24
C CYS A 47 -5.88 29.50 -0.17
N ASN A 48 -6.57 30.62 -0.34
CA ASN A 48 -6.63 31.67 0.67
C ASN A 48 -7.79 31.42 1.64
N GLU A 49 -7.47 31.70 2.90
CA GLU A 49 -8.34 31.95 4.06
C GLU A 49 -8.92 30.75 4.84
N CYS A 50 -8.14 30.31 5.83
CA CYS A 50 -8.63 30.25 7.21
C CYS A 50 -7.64 31.04 8.10
N SER A 51 -7.81 32.36 8.14
CA SER A 51 -7.07 33.25 9.04
C SER A 51 -7.62 33.20 10.46
N GLU A 52 -6.69 32.97 11.40
CA GLU A 52 -6.60 33.59 12.73
C GLU A 52 -7.84 33.66 13.63
N HIS A 53 -7.82 32.86 14.71
CA HIS A 53 -8.13 33.36 16.05
C HIS A 53 -7.01 32.96 17.01
N ASN A 54 -6.31 33.99 17.46
CA ASN A 54 -5.23 33.98 18.42
C ASN A 54 -5.82 34.46 19.74
N GLU A 55 -5.77 33.66 20.80
CA GLU A 55 -5.76 34.23 22.16
C GLU A 55 -5.00 33.31 23.12
N HIS A 56 -4.02 33.93 23.77
CA HIS A 56 -3.08 33.40 24.74
C HIS A 56 -3.74 32.99 26.06
N ASN A 57 -2.95 32.25 26.86
CA ASN A 57 -2.99 32.09 28.31
C ASN A 57 -3.96 31.04 28.91
N LYS A 58 -3.41 29.87 29.27
CA LYS A 58 -2.93 29.63 30.64
C LYS A 58 -2.26 28.25 30.78
N CYS A 59 -0.98 28.32 31.11
CA CYS A 59 -0.23 27.28 31.79
C CYS A 59 -0.91 26.98 33.13
N ASN A 60 -1.17 25.71 33.45
CA ASN A 60 -1.26 25.29 34.84
C ASN A 60 -0.79 23.85 35.04
N LYS A 61 0.19 23.75 35.94
CA LYS A 61 0.75 22.56 36.57
C LYS A 61 -0.32 21.75 37.29
N TYR A 62 -0.17 20.42 37.40
CA TYR A 62 -0.21 19.68 38.67
C TYR A 62 0.50 18.33 38.53
N ASN A 63 1.18 17.97 39.62
CA ASN A 63 2.16 16.90 39.81
C ASN A 63 1.54 15.54 40.22
N GLU A 64 2.39 14.51 40.10
CA GLU A 64 2.61 13.37 41.03
C GLU A 64 1.75 12.08 40.99
N HIS A 65 2.46 10.98 40.72
CA HIS A 65 2.19 9.56 41.06
C HIS A 65 2.11 9.32 42.60
N PRO A 66 1.54 8.21 43.13
CA PRO A 66 2.17 6.86 43.13
C PRO A 66 1.20 5.63 43.05
N GLY A 67 1.71 4.44 42.69
CA GLY A 67 1.05 3.12 42.90
C GLY A 67 1.18 2.65 44.36
N PRO A 68 1.10 1.33 44.73
CA PRO A 68 0.78 0.08 44.00
C PRO A 68 -0.27 -0.83 44.74
N GLY A 69 -0.60 -2.04 44.25
CA GLY A 69 -1.29 -3.07 45.07
C GLY A 69 -1.88 -4.31 44.36
N TYR A 70 -1.71 -5.50 44.97
CA TYR A 70 -1.88 -6.88 44.47
C TYR A 70 -3.30 -7.53 44.56
N ALA A 71 -3.52 -8.58 43.73
CA ALA A 71 -4.34 -9.83 43.87
C ALA A 71 -5.84 -9.74 44.28
N ASP A 72 -6.79 -10.63 43.95
CA ASP A 72 -6.76 -12.08 43.72
C ASP A 72 -8.09 -12.61 43.08
N SER A 73 -8.02 -13.77 42.42
CA SER A 73 -9.03 -14.85 42.26
C SER A 73 -10.40 -14.69 41.53
N ASN A 74 -10.60 -15.61 40.56
CA ASN A 74 -11.77 -16.45 40.22
C ASN A 74 -13.19 -15.86 40.06
N HIS A 75 -13.73 -15.92 38.83
CA HIS A 75 -14.82 -16.88 38.49
C HIS A 75 -15.12 -16.90 36.97
N ASN A 76 -15.05 -18.10 36.39
CA ASN A 76 -15.63 -18.41 35.07
C ASN A 76 -17.15 -18.25 35.12
N GLN A 77 -17.72 -17.50 34.18
CA GLN A 77 -19.03 -17.81 33.60
C GLN A 77 -19.13 -17.21 32.20
N TYR A 78 -19.30 -18.10 31.23
CA TYR A 78 -19.63 -17.79 29.84
C TYR A 78 -20.93 -16.98 29.79
N ASP A 79 -20.91 -15.84 29.09
CA ASP A 79 -22.09 -15.38 28.37
C ASP A 79 -21.68 -14.71 27.06
N GLY A 80 -22.39 -15.06 26.00
CA GLY A 80 -22.06 -14.70 24.63
C GLY A 80 -22.26 -13.21 24.36
N SER A 81 -21.32 -12.59 23.65
CA SER A 81 -21.60 -11.38 22.90
C SER A 81 -20.64 -11.23 21.70
N GLU A 82 -21.27 -11.20 20.53
CA GLU A 82 -20.87 -10.70 19.22
C GLU A 82 -19.48 -10.04 19.11
N GLY A 83 -18.46 -10.84 18.75
CA GLY A 83 -17.19 -10.34 18.25
C GLY A 83 -17.29 -9.92 16.78
N GLY A 84 -17.49 -8.63 16.53
CA GLY A 84 -17.28 -8.06 15.20
C GLY A 84 -15.84 -8.28 14.75
N SER A 85 -15.64 -9.03 13.66
CA SER A 85 -14.31 -9.40 13.16
C SER A 85 -13.52 -8.15 12.76
N LEU A 86 -12.45 -7.85 13.52
CA LEU A 86 -11.49 -6.75 13.28
C LEU A 86 -10.59 -6.98 12.06
N ILE A 87 -10.65 -8.19 11.47
CA ILE A 87 -9.77 -8.62 10.38
C ILE A 87 -10.53 -8.47 9.07
N THR A 88 -9.99 -7.67 8.16
CA THR A 88 -10.61 -7.52 6.84
C THR A 88 -10.23 -8.73 5.98
N LYS A 89 -11.20 -9.60 5.70
CA LYS A 89 -11.08 -10.65 4.67
C LYS A 89 -11.39 -10.05 3.30
N GLU A 90 -10.47 -10.19 2.35
CA GLU A 90 -10.57 -9.54 1.01
C GLU A 90 -11.78 -9.98 0.16
N ASN A 91 -12.51 -11.03 0.57
CA ASN A 91 -13.74 -11.51 -0.09
C ASN A 91 -15.04 -10.86 0.41
N MET A 92 -15.01 -9.93 1.39
CA MET A 92 -16.23 -9.35 1.95
C MET A 92 -16.71 -8.14 1.15
N ALA A 93 -17.89 -8.26 0.53
CA ALA A 93 -18.57 -7.16 -0.15
C ALA A 93 -18.66 -5.96 0.79
N ALA A 94 -18.17 -4.81 0.32
CA ALA A 94 -18.04 -3.58 1.08
C ALA A 94 -19.42 -2.99 1.45
N TYR A 95 -20.05 -3.51 2.49
CA TYR A 95 -21.15 -2.87 3.19
C TYR A 95 -20.69 -2.44 4.59
N GLY A 96 -20.47 -1.13 4.73
CA GLY A 96 -20.97 -0.35 5.87
C GLY A 96 -20.59 -0.70 7.31
N PHE A 97 -19.48 -1.36 7.60
CA PHE A 97 -18.95 -1.38 8.97
C PHE A 97 -17.91 -0.28 9.17
N ASP A 98 -18.12 0.51 10.23
CA ASP A 98 -17.17 1.44 10.80
C ASP A 98 -15.83 0.70 11.02
N ARG A 99 -14.85 0.97 10.16
CA ARG A 99 -13.57 0.27 10.19
C ARG A 99 -12.80 0.77 11.40
N ARG A 100 -12.86 0.03 12.51
CA ARG A 100 -11.96 0.29 13.64
C ARG A 100 -10.53 0.21 13.15
N LYS A 101 -9.83 1.33 13.25
CA LYS A 101 -8.38 1.35 13.14
C LYS A 101 -7.81 0.70 14.41
N VAL A 102 -6.76 -0.08 14.23
CA VAL A 102 -5.93 -0.62 15.30
C VAL A 102 -4.61 0.14 15.34
N THR A 103 -3.99 0.16 16.50
CA THR A 103 -2.63 0.66 16.70
C THR A 103 -1.61 -0.36 16.18
N TYR A 104 -0.36 0.08 16.03
CA TYR A 104 0.72 -0.80 15.61
C TYR A 104 1.02 -1.88 16.66
N GLU A 105 0.94 -1.51 17.93
CA GLU A 105 1.15 -2.40 19.06
C GLU A 105 0.05 -3.47 19.12
N GLU A 106 -1.22 -3.09 18.94
CA GLU A 106 -2.33 -4.05 18.82
C GLU A 106 -2.15 -4.97 17.60
N PHE A 107 -1.68 -4.45 16.47
CA PHE A 107 -1.37 -5.28 15.31
C PHE A 107 -0.35 -6.36 15.66
N LEU A 108 0.76 -6.00 16.32
CA LEU A 108 1.77 -6.97 16.74
C LEU A 108 1.20 -8.02 17.70
N GLU A 109 0.35 -7.63 18.65
CA GLU A 109 -0.30 -8.56 19.58
C GLU A 109 -1.24 -9.53 18.84
N ILE A 110 -2.03 -9.03 17.89
CA ILE A 110 -2.97 -9.83 17.09
C ILE A 110 -2.20 -10.86 16.24
N THR A 111 -1.05 -10.49 15.69
CA THR A 111 -0.31 -11.36 14.74
C THR A 111 0.76 -12.21 15.39
N ALA A 112 1.19 -11.95 16.63
CA ALA A 112 2.35 -12.59 17.26
C ALA A 112 2.32 -14.13 17.25
N ASN A 113 1.14 -14.74 17.31
CA ASN A 113 0.96 -16.20 17.37
C ASN A 113 0.11 -16.74 16.21
N SER A 114 0.03 -16.01 15.10
CA SER A 114 -0.76 -16.42 13.94
C SER A 114 0.15 -17.01 12.85
N GLU A 115 -0.24 -18.16 12.31
CA GLU A 115 0.39 -18.75 11.10
C GLU A 115 -0.10 -18.07 9.80
N GLU A 116 -1.09 -17.18 9.92
CA GLU A 116 -1.64 -16.43 8.80
C GLU A 116 -0.75 -15.22 8.47
N ARG A 117 -0.79 -14.78 7.22
CA ARG A 117 -0.01 -13.61 6.77
C ARG A 117 -0.86 -12.36 6.78
N TYR A 118 -0.31 -11.25 7.27
CA TYR A 118 -1.03 -9.99 7.39
C TYR A 118 -0.23 -8.81 6.85
N GLU A 119 -0.94 -7.81 6.36
CA GLU A 119 -0.41 -6.46 6.16
C GLU A 119 -1.11 -5.49 7.11
N TYR A 120 -0.37 -4.46 7.53
CA TYR A 120 -0.86 -3.37 8.35
C TYR A 120 -0.61 -2.05 7.62
N ILE A 121 -1.68 -1.39 7.20
CA ILE A 121 -1.62 -0.17 6.38
C ILE A 121 -2.55 0.88 6.97
N ASP A 122 -1.99 2.03 7.38
CA ASP A 122 -2.71 3.21 7.88
C ASP A 122 -3.73 2.91 9.01
N GLY A 123 -3.40 1.94 9.88
CA GLY A 123 -4.23 1.51 11.01
C GLY A 123 -5.18 0.34 10.69
N GLU A 124 -5.12 -0.25 9.50
CA GLU A 124 -6.00 -1.36 9.12
C GLU A 124 -5.20 -2.66 8.90
N ILE A 125 -5.74 -3.78 9.37
CA ILE A 125 -5.18 -5.12 9.15
C ILE A 125 -5.84 -5.77 7.94
N TYR A 126 -5.01 -6.30 7.05
CA TYR A 126 -5.38 -7.06 5.87
C TYR A 126 -4.86 -8.49 6.00
N LEU A 127 -5.75 -9.47 5.94
CA LEU A 127 -5.36 -10.88 5.84
C LEU A 127 -4.99 -11.20 4.38
N LEU A 128 -3.79 -11.73 4.16
CA LEU A 128 -3.31 -12.13 2.84
C LEU A 128 -3.74 -13.55 2.51
N ALA A 129 -4.62 -13.68 1.51
CA ALA A 129 -5.03 -14.98 1.01
C ALA A 129 -3.89 -15.68 0.22
N SER A 130 -4.00 -17.01 0.08
CA SER A 130 -3.10 -17.76 -0.79
C SER A 130 -3.28 -17.32 -2.26
N PRO A 131 -2.18 -17.00 -2.97
CA PRO A 131 -2.25 -16.57 -4.36
C PRO A 131 -2.66 -17.70 -5.31
N LYS A 132 -3.27 -17.33 -6.45
CA LYS A 132 -3.61 -18.28 -7.53
C LYS A 132 -2.37 -18.66 -8.35
N THR A 133 -2.45 -19.76 -9.10
CA THR A 133 -1.34 -20.23 -9.95
C THR A 133 -0.80 -19.17 -10.93
N ILE A 134 -1.66 -18.35 -11.53
CA ILE A 134 -1.21 -17.29 -12.45
C ILE A 134 -0.32 -16.25 -11.76
N HIS A 135 -0.64 -15.91 -10.51
CA HIS A 135 0.17 -15.02 -9.68
C HIS A 135 1.54 -15.64 -9.42
N GLN A 136 1.57 -16.90 -9.00
CA GLN A 136 2.82 -17.62 -8.72
C GLN A 136 3.71 -17.78 -9.95
N ARG A 137 3.13 -18.09 -11.12
CA ARG A 137 3.89 -18.16 -12.38
C ARG A 137 4.48 -16.80 -12.74
N THR A 138 3.68 -15.74 -12.64
CA THR A 138 4.13 -14.37 -12.93
C THR A 138 5.27 -13.97 -12.00
N LEU A 139 5.15 -14.26 -10.70
CA LEU A 139 6.19 -13.99 -9.71
C LEU A 139 7.48 -14.73 -10.03
N LEU A 140 7.41 -16.03 -10.35
CA LEU A 140 8.57 -16.86 -10.66
C LEU A 140 9.34 -16.31 -11.87
N GLU A 141 8.65 -16.00 -12.97
CA GLU A 141 9.27 -15.47 -14.18
C GLU A 141 9.91 -14.09 -13.92
N MET A 142 9.20 -13.19 -13.24
CA MET A 142 9.75 -11.89 -12.85
C MET A 142 10.98 -12.04 -11.96
N ALA A 143 10.91 -12.90 -10.93
CA ALA A 143 12.04 -13.16 -10.05
C ALA A 143 13.25 -13.70 -10.81
N GLY A 144 13.04 -14.58 -11.80
CA GLY A 144 14.11 -15.09 -12.67
C GLY A 144 14.80 -13.99 -13.48
N VAL A 145 14.03 -13.10 -14.13
CA VAL A 145 14.57 -11.96 -14.88
C VAL A 145 15.35 -11.01 -13.96
N PHE A 146 14.75 -10.64 -12.82
CA PHE A 146 15.37 -9.73 -11.87
C PHE A 146 16.65 -10.33 -11.28
N TYR A 147 16.62 -11.59 -10.84
CA TYR A 147 17.80 -12.27 -10.30
C TYR A 147 18.96 -12.27 -11.29
N ASN A 148 18.70 -12.64 -12.54
CA ASN A 148 19.72 -12.66 -13.59
C ASN A 148 20.27 -11.27 -13.89
N TRP A 149 19.40 -10.25 -13.95
CA TRP A 149 19.81 -8.88 -14.23
C TRP A 149 20.63 -8.27 -13.08
N PHE A 150 20.23 -8.49 -11.83
CA PHE A 150 20.91 -7.97 -10.64
C PHE A 150 22.14 -8.77 -10.23
N LYS A 151 22.44 -9.91 -10.87
CA LYS A 151 23.59 -10.73 -10.56
C LYS A 151 24.91 -9.93 -10.65
N GLY A 152 25.64 -9.86 -9.53
CA GLY A 152 26.91 -9.14 -9.43
C GLY A 152 26.76 -7.60 -9.35
N LYS A 153 25.54 -7.08 -9.18
CA LYS A 153 25.27 -5.65 -8.92
C LYS A 153 25.09 -5.40 -7.42
N LYS A 154 25.00 -4.12 -7.03
CA LYS A 154 24.81 -3.71 -5.63
C LYS A 154 23.45 -4.17 -5.06
N CYS A 155 22.40 -4.10 -5.87
CA CYS A 155 21.05 -4.34 -5.38
C CYS A 155 20.65 -5.83 -5.47
N THR A 156 19.84 -6.26 -4.50
CA THR A 156 19.37 -7.63 -4.33
C THR A 156 17.85 -7.69 -4.51
N PRO A 157 17.33 -8.51 -5.43
CA PRO A 157 15.91 -8.78 -5.51
C PRO A 157 15.48 -9.75 -4.40
N MET A 158 14.36 -9.46 -3.74
CA MET A 158 13.70 -10.29 -2.73
C MET A 158 12.22 -10.46 -3.11
N PHE A 159 11.53 -11.46 -2.56
CA PHE A 159 10.13 -11.76 -2.86
C PHE A 159 9.38 -12.24 -1.63
N ALA A 160 8.05 -12.15 -1.65
CA ALA A 160 7.20 -12.60 -0.54
C ALA A 160 7.34 -14.12 -0.28
N PRO A 161 7.18 -14.58 0.98
CA PRO A 161 6.89 -13.80 2.18
C PRO A 161 8.14 -13.09 2.73
N TYR A 162 8.08 -11.77 2.84
CA TYR A 162 9.13 -10.95 3.46
C TYR A 162 8.53 -9.62 3.91
N ASP A 163 8.57 -9.35 5.22
CA ASP A 163 7.95 -8.16 5.79
C ASP A 163 8.81 -6.92 5.52
N ILE A 164 8.18 -5.88 4.97
CA ILE A 164 8.78 -4.56 4.80
C ILE A 164 8.06 -3.58 5.71
N LYS A 165 8.79 -3.03 6.69
CA LYS A 165 8.30 -2.01 7.61
C LYS A 165 8.52 -0.62 6.99
N LEU A 166 7.44 0.10 6.72
CA LEU A 166 7.47 1.43 6.11
C LEU A 166 6.82 2.47 7.02
N ASN A 167 7.54 3.56 7.28
CA ASN A 167 7.05 4.64 8.14
C ASN A 167 6.78 5.88 7.29
N ARG A 168 5.52 6.34 7.26
CA ARG A 168 5.19 7.65 6.64
C ARG A 168 5.65 8.81 7.52
N SER A 169 5.63 8.59 8.83
CA SER A 169 6.13 9.47 9.89
C SER A 169 6.49 8.63 11.11
N GLU A 170 7.04 9.24 12.16
CA GLU A 170 7.34 8.56 13.43
C GLU A 170 6.11 7.88 14.07
N PHE A 171 4.91 8.40 13.79
CA PHE A 171 3.65 7.94 14.37
C PHE A 171 2.79 7.11 13.40
N ASN A 172 3.20 6.96 12.15
CA ASN A 172 2.48 6.16 11.14
C ASN A 172 3.40 5.08 10.58
N LYS A 173 3.35 3.92 11.24
CA LYS A 173 4.05 2.69 10.88
C LYS A 173 3.16 1.82 10.02
N ASN A 174 3.75 1.14 9.05
CA ASN A 174 3.08 0.20 8.15
C ASN A 174 3.93 -1.05 8.01
N VAL A 175 3.30 -2.20 7.78
CA VAL A 175 3.96 -3.48 7.49
C VAL A 175 3.29 -4.08 6.27
N VAL A 176 4.06 -4.39 5.24
CA VAL A 176 3.54 -4.97 4.00
C VAL A 176 4.39 -6.14 3.53
N GLN A 177 3.81 -6.98 2.67
CA GLN A 177 4.52 -8.06 1.99
C GLN A 177 4.31 -7.91 0.47
N PRO A 178 5.13 -7.09 -0.21
CA PRO A 178 5.05 -6.96 -1.66
C PRO A 178 5.47 -8.27 -2.32
N ASP A 179 4.96 -8.57 -3.51
CA ASP A 179 5.28 -9.83 -4.18
C ASP A 179 6.76 -9.91 -4.56
N LEU A 180 7.33 -8.81 -5.05
CA LEU A 180 8.76 -8.67 -5.35
C LEU A 180 9.26 -7.27 -4.98
N MET A 181 10.50 -7.18 -4.53
CA MET A 181 11.17 -5.92 -4.18
C MET A 181 12.64 -5.95 -4.57
N VAL A 182 13.23 -4.78 -4.79
CA VAL A 182 14.68 -4.62 -5.04
C VAL A 182 15.27 -3.72 -3.98
N ILE A 183 16.27 -4.23 -3.27
CA ILE A 183 16.91 -3.56 -2.13
C ILE A 183 18.37 -3.28 -2.46
N CYS A 184 18.80 -2.02 -2.40
CA CYS A 184 20.15 -1.60 -2.79
C CYS A 184 21.12 -1.38 -1.62
N ASP A 185 20.63 -1.50 -0.40
CA ASP A 185 21.35 -1.27 0.87
C ASP A 185 21.04 -2.40 1.88
N LEU A 186 20.79 -3.62 1.38
CA LEU A 186 20.28 -4.75 2.18
C LEU A 186 21.15 -4.98 3.42
N GLU A 187 22.42 -5.31 3.24
CA GLU A 187 23.37 -5.61 4.33
C GLU A 187 23.56 -4.43 5.30
N GLU A 188 23.38 -3.20 4.84
CA GLU A 188 23.56 -1.98 5.63
C GLU A 188 22.36 -1.69 6.56
N LYS A 189 21.22 -2.36 6.32
CA LYS A 189 19.91 -2.05 6.93
C LYS A 189 19.23 -3.25 7.57
N LEU A 190 19.95 -4.36 7.75
CA LEU A 190 19.47 -5.49 8.55
C LEU A 190 19.54 -5.12 10.04
N ASP A 191 18.48 -5.44 10.78
CA ASP A 191 18.48 -5.38 12.24
C ASP A 191 19.17 -6.61 12.86
N GLU A 192 19.24 -6.64 14.19
CA GLU A 192 19.85 -7.74 14.95
C GLU A 192 19.18 -9.11 14.75
N ASN A 193 17.97 -9.13 14.18
CA ASN A 193 17.17 -10.31 13.90
C ASN A 193 17.12 -10.64 12.40
N ASP A 194 18.01 -10.04 11.58
CA ASP A 194 18.11 -10.27 10.13
C ASP A 194 16.90 -9.75 9.32
N TYR A 195 16.15 -8.78 9.86
CA TYR A 195 15.06 -8.12 9.12
C TYR A 195 15.52 -6.79 8.51
N TYR A 196 15.14 -6.56 7.26
CA TYR A 196 15.40 -5.29 6.59
C TYR A 196 14.54 -4.16 7.16
N THR A 197 15.18 -3.02 7.46
CA THR A 197 14.54 -1.84 8.08
C THR A 197 14.60 -0.57 7.22
N GLY A 198 15.08 -0.69 5.97
CA GLY A 198 15.16 0.42 5.02
C GLY A 198 13.93 0.57 4.13
N VAL A 199 14.09 1.29 3.01
CA VAL A 199 13.06 1.48 1.99
C VAL A 199 13.55 0.87 0.68
N PRO A 200 12.87 -0.15 0.13
CA PRO A 200 13.27 -0.75 -1.14
C PRO A 200 13.25 0.27 -2.29
N ALA A 201 14.19 0.13 -3.22
CA ALA A 201 14.31 1.00 -4.38
C ALA A 201 13.17 0.77 -5.39
N LEU A 202 12.71 -0.48 -5.51
CA LEU A 202 11.58 -0.85 -6.37
C LEU A 202 10.67 -1.86 -5.66
N MET A 203 9.36 -1.67 -5.81
CA MET A 203 8.32 -2.57 -5.31
C MET A 203 7.46 -3.07 -6.48
N VAL A 204 7.05 -4.33 -6.45
CA VAL A 204 6.15 -4.95 -7.44
C VAL A 204 4.99 -5.62 -6.71
N GLU A 205 3.78 -5.36 -7.18
CA GLU A 205 2.56 -6.06 -6.76
C GLU A 205 1.93 -6.75 -7.97
N ILE A 206 1.69 -8.04 -7.87
CA ILE A 206 0.98 -8.83 -8.87
C ILE A 206 -0.47 -8.90 -8.41
N THR A 207 -1.29 -8.04 -9.00
CA THR A 207 -2.63 -7.80 -8.50
C THR A 207 -3.66 -8.75 -9.12
N SER A 208 -4.75 -8.94 -8.38
CA SER A 208 -5.96 -9.65 -8.80
C SER A 208 -7.19 -8.81 -8.51
N ALA A 209 -8.39 -9.22 -8.97
CA ALA A 209 -9.62 -8.47 -8.71
C ALA A 209 -9.84 -8.11 -7.21
N SER A 210 -9.41 -8.96 -6.27
CA SER A 210 -9.60 -8.72 -4.83
C SER A 210 -8.61 -7.70 -4.23
N THR A 211 -7.38 -7.64 -4.75
CA THR A 211 -6.32 -6.75 -4.22
C THR A 211 -6.19 -5.43 -4.98
N LYS A 212 -6.73 -5.36 -6.21
CA LYS A 212 -6.61 -4.21 -7.12
C LYS A 212 -6.84 -2.85 -6.48
N SER A 213 -7.92 -2.70 -5.71
CA SER A 213 -8.19 -1.40 -5.06
C SER A 213 -7.16 -1.04 -3.99
N LYS A 214 -6.59 -2.02 -3.30
CA LYS A 214 -5.57 -1.79 -2.27
C LYS A 214 -4.27 -1.37 -2.95
N ASP A 215 -3.87 -2.08 -4.00
CA ASP A 215 -2.60 -1.89 -4.70
C ASP A 215 -2.57 -0.53 -5.44
N TYR A 216 -3.61 -0.22 -6.22
CA TYR A 216 -3.67 1.03 -7.00
C TYR A 216 -3.92 2.31 -6.19
N VAL A 217 -4.44 2.20 -4.97
CA VAL A 217 -4.82 3.37 -4.17
C VAL A 217 -3.97 3.48 -2.93
N LYS A 218 -4.07 2.51 -2.03
CA LYS A 218 -3.45 2.60 -0.70
C LYS A 218 -1.95 2.40 -0.78
N LYS A 219 -1.51 1.32 -1.43
CA LYS A 219 -0.09 1.00 -1.54
C LYS A 219 0.64 1.98 -2.44
N LEU A 220 0.03 2.42 -3.55
CA LEU A 220 0.61 3.47 -4.40
C LEU A 220 0.94 4.73 -3.59
N ASP A 221 -0.04 5.27 -2.85
CA ASP A 221 0.15 6.46 -2.03
C ASP A 221 1.17 6.22 -0.90
N MET A 222 1.09 5.06 -0.24
CA MET A 222 2.04 4.69 0.82
C MET A 222 3.47 4.60 0.31
N TYR A 223 3.74 3.79 -0.72
CA TYR A 223 5.06 3.60 -1.30
C TYR A 223 5.67 4.93 -1.78
N MET A 224 4.88 5.76 -2.47
CA MET A 224 5.30 7.09 -2.89
C MET A 224 5.69 7.97 -1.69
N SER A 225 4.86 8.03 -0.65
CA SER A 225 5.11 8.87 0.53
C SER A 225 6.27 8.40 1.41
N CYS A 226 6.55 7.08 1.41
CA CYS A 226 7.65 6.46 2.12
C CYS A 226 8.99 6.55 1.36
N GLY A 227 8.98 7.02 0.11
CA GLY A 227 10.20 7.25 -0.67
C GLY A 227 10.71 6.04 -1.45
N VAL A 228 9.84 5.08 -1.77
CA VAL A 228 10.15 4.06 -2.79
C VAL A 228 10.51 4.78 -4.09
N GLY A 229 11.50 4.27 -4.84
CA GLY A 229 11.94 4.88 -6.09
C GLY A 229 11.03 4.56 -7.28
N GLU A 230 10.59 3.30 -7.37
CA GLU A 230 9.73 2.83 -8.45
C GLU A 230 8.73 1.78 -7.99
N TYR A 231 7.53 1.80 -8.55
CA TYR A 231 6.44 0.90 -8.18
C TYR A 231 5.75 0.32 -9.40
N TRP A 232 5.66 -1.01 -9.46
CA TRP A 232 5.03 -1.75 -10.55
C TRP A 232 3.77 -2.44 -10.04
N ILE A 233 2.68 -2.29 -10.78
CA ILE A 233 1.44 -3.02 -10.55
C ILE A 233 1.16 -3.87 -11.78
N VAL A 234 1.31 -5.18 -11.65
CA VAL A 234 1.10 -6.16 -12.71
C VAL A 234 -0.32 -6.72 -12.59
N ASP A 235 -1.21 -6.30 -13.48
CA ASP A 235 -2.61 -6.76 -13.52
C ASP A 235 -2.72 -7.99 -14.43
N THR A 236 -2.84 -9.16 -13.81
CA THR A 236 -2.91 -10.45 -14.53
C THR A 236 -4.24 -10.67 -15.26
N GLU A 237 -5.32 -9.98 -14.87
CA GLU A 237 -6.62 -10.10 -15.51
C GLU A 237 -6.72 -9.16 -16.71
N ALA A 238 -6.30 -7.90 -16.54
CA ALA A 238 -6.25 -6.91 -17.62
C ALA A 238 -5.09 -7.17 -18.60
N LYS A 239 -4.08 -7.95 -18.18
CA LYS A 239 -2.81 -8.17 -18.90
C LYS A 239 -2.09 -6.85 -19.22
N GLU A 240 -2.05 -5.99 -18.22
CA GLU A 240 -1.39 -4.69 -18.27
C GLU A 240 -0.48 -4.52 -17.05
N THR A 241 0.62 -3.80 -17.21
CA THR A 241 1.48 -3.39 -16.11
C THR A 241 1.57 -1.89 -16.04
N HIS A 242 1.31 -1.33 -14.86
CA HIS A 242 1.52 0.08 -14.58
C HIS A 242 2.84 0.26 -13.85
N VAL A 243 3.73 1.09 -14.41
CA VAL A 243 5.01 1.45 -13.81
C VAL A 243 4.95 2.91 -13.40
N PHE A 244 5.24 3.20 -12.14
CA PHE A 244 5.33 4.54 -11.56
C PHE A 244 6.74 4.77 -11.06
N CYS A 245 7.39 5.85 -11.50
CA CYS A 245 8.65 6.33 -10.94
C CYS A 245 8.36 7.55 -10.07
N PHE A 246 8.87 7.51 -8.84
CA PHE A 246 8.66 8.55 -7.86
C PHE A 246 9.91 9.42 -7.72
N LYS A 247 9.69 10.73 -7.57
CA LYS A 247 10.73 11.70 -7.23
C LYS A 247 10.16 12.70 -6.25
N ASP A 248 10.91 13.03 -5.20
CA ASP A 248 10.47 13.97 -4.16
C ASP A 248 9.06 13.61 -3.61
N LYS A 249 8.81 12.31 -3.41
CA LYS A 249 7.53 11.75 -2.94
C LYS A 249 6.32 12.09 -3.81
N ASN A 250 6.54 12.29 -5.12
CA ASN A 250 5.51 12.54 -6.11
C ASN A 250 5.69 11.61 -7.32
N ILE A 251 4.62 11.35 -8.07
CA ILE A 251 4.71 10.65 -9.36
C ILE A 251 5.45 11.57 -10.34
N HIS A 252 6.68 11.18 -10.69
CA HIS A 252 7.47 11.90 -11.68
C HIS A 252 7.18 11.41 -13.10
N LEU A 253 7.17 10.08 -13.27
CA LEU A 253 6.87 9.43 -14.54
C LEU A 253 5.93 8.26 -14.27
N ASN A 254 5.06 7.97 -15.23
CA ASN A 254 4.32 6.74 -15.23
C ASN A 254 4.10 6.25 -16.66
N LYS A 255 3.95 4.93 -16.81
CA LYS A 255 3.59 4.31 -18.08
C LYS A 255 2.83 3.02 -17.86
N THR A 256 1.83 2.80 -18.69
CA THR A 256 1.14 1.51 -18.81
C THR A 256 1.72 0.74 -19.99
N TYR A 257 2.05 -0.52 -19.74
CA TYR A 257 2.51 -1.49 -20.72
C TYR A 257 1.40 -2.52 -20.92
N SER A 258 1.09 -2.81 -22.17
CA SER A 258 0.18 -3.88 -22.58
C SER A 258 0.94 -5.21 -22.68
N PHE A 259 0.23 -6.33 -22.70
CA PHE A 259 0.78 -7.69 -22.83
C PHE A 259 1.88 -7.89 -23.88
N ASN A 260 1.87 -7.13 -24.98
CA ASN A 260 2.85 -7.27 -26.06
C ASN A 260 4.10 -6.41 -25.88
N ASP A 261 4.11 -5.54 -24.88
CA ASP A 261 5.20 -4.63 -24.64
C ASP A 261 6.29 -5.26 -23.78
N GLU A 262 7.49 -4.73 -23.94
CA GLU A 262 8.60 -4.93 -23.01
C GLU A 262 8.52 -3.82 -21.96
N ILE A 263 8.26 -4.21 -20.71
CA ILE A 263 8.28 -3.28 -19.57
C ILE A 263 9.71 -2.82 -19.36
N LYS A 264 9.92 -1.52 -19.18
CA LYS A 264 11.23 -0.93 -18.87
C LYS A 264 11.15 -0.17 -17.57
N SER A 265 12.11 -0.43 -16.70
CA SER A 265 12.31 0.37 -15.48
C SER A 265 12.77 1.77 -15.87
N PHE A 266 12.21 2.79 -15.21
CA PHE A 266 12.74 4.16 -15.24
C PHE A 266 13.89 4.32 -14.25
N TYR A 267 13.86 3.59 -13.13
CA TYR A 267 14.85 3.69 -12.05
C TYR A 267 16.13 2.89 -12.32
N PHE A 268 16.00 1.69 -12.89
CA PHE A 268 17.10 0.81 -13.24
C PHE A 268 17.31 0.78 -14.75
N GLU A 269 18.19 1.65 -15.25
CA GLU A 269 18.49 1.73 -16.67
C GLU A 269 18.91 0.37 -17.25
N GLY A 270 18.17 -0.10 -18.26
CA GLY A 270 18.42 -1.38 -18.92
C GLY A 270 17.76 -2.60 -18.25
N LEU A 271 17.06 -2.44 -17.12
CA LEU A 271 16.17 -3.50 -16.61
C LEU A 271 14.89 -3.51 -17.45
N SER A 272 14.64 -4.64 -18.11
CA SER A 272 13.45 -4.86 -18.90
C SER A 272 12.86 -6.24 -18.70
N VAL A 273 11.55 -6.35 -18.95
CA VAL A 273 10.76 -7.54 -18.67
C VAL A 273 9.72 -7.73 -19.77
N SER A 274 9.72 -8.89 -20.43
CA SER A 274 8.74 -9.21 -21.46
C SER A 274 7.47 -9.79 -20.86
N LEU A 275 6.33 -9.11 -21.05
CA LEU A 275 5.04 -9.61 -20.55
C LEU A 275 4.59 -10.91 -21.24
N ARG A 276 5.10 -11.21 -22.44
CA ARG A 276 4.76 -12.44 -23.16
C ARG A 276 5.17 -13.70 -22.39
N GLU A 277 6.27 -13.63 -21.66
CA GLU A 277 6.80 -14.77 -20.91
C GLU A 277 5.85 -15.19 -19.78
N PHE A 278 4.99 -14.28 -19.29
CA PHE A 278 4.13 -14.53 -18.12
C PHE A 278 2.82 -15.23 -18.43
N PHE A 279 2.32 -15.09 -19.66
CA PHE A 279 1.00 -15.60 -20.04
C PHE A 279 1.04 -16.62 -21.19
N THR A 280 2.23 -17.08 -21.57
CA THR A 280 2.39 -18.16 -22.55
C THR A 280 2.45 -19.51 -21.80
N PRO A 281 1.72 -20.55 -22.25
CA PRO A 281 1.58 -21.83 -21.54
C PRO A 281 2.90 -22.51 -21.16
#